data_AF-A0A9E2N4E7-F1
#
_entry.id   AF-A0A9E2N4E7-F1
#
_cell.length_a   1.000
_cell.length_b   1.000
_cell.length_c   1.000
_cell.angle_alpha   90.00
_cell.angle_beta   90.00
_cell.angle_gamma   90.00
#
_symmetry.space_group_name_H-M   'P 1'
#
loop_
_entity.id
_entity.type
_entity.pdbx_description
1 polymer ?
#
loop_
_entity_poly.entity_id
_entity_poly.type
_entity_poly.pdbx_seq_one_letter_code
_entity_poly.pdbx_strand_id
1 'polypeptide(L)'
;MRGFRLLGILVVTGLLLGPLGTGFEAGSAENDLADRVARLAGAYQAQMAVADPSRELGLALGLAGETWAEAGLKLADRFRNGQARDFIGVARSKYQRDTAASQEARNLQLSGLNFLYQSLNVLAFVLARQNGETRTLESIKDTERRIMAVVGRSGPGGPALAALSGGVLTMLAVVARQLDREGRMSQVLDDQLQLRREVDVNISERPDLAAETRILLLTNNHLHGAISMAQIAGLVQDPGLKTGLGRIEEALLKTREADLEDQILAGAKALAETGFLVAPTLVSVGVNP
;
A
#
# COMPACT_ATOMS: atom_id res chain seq x y z
N MET A 1 35.02 18.36 0.96
CA MET A 1 34.48 17.47 2.01
C MET A 1 33.91 18.33 3.13
N ARG A 2 32.59 18.52 3.15
CA ARG A 2 31.87 19.20 4.23
C ARG A 2 30.70 18.29 4.62
N GLY A 3 30.65 17.95 5.91
CA GLY A 3 29.77 16.94 6.46
C GLY A 3 28.29 17.35 6.44
N PHE A 4 27.44 16.37 6.16
CA PHE A 4 26.01 16.47 6.37
C PHE A 4 25.63 15.78 7.68
N ARG A 5 24.94 16.55 8.52
CA ARG A 5 24.41 16.14 9.82
C ARG A 5 23.27 15.15 9.60
N LEU A 6 23.39 13.99 10.25
CA LEU A 6 22.25 13.12 10.58
C LEU A 6 21.19 13.95 11.31
N LEU A 7 19.97 14.01 10.79
CA LEU A 7 18.80 14.41 11.56
C LEU A 7 17.97 13.16 11.87
N GLY A 8 17.76 12.95 13.16
CA GLY A 8 17.32 11.71 13.78
C GLY A 8 16.01 11.13 13.27
N ILE A 9 16.03 9.83 13.03
CA ILE A 9 14.86 8.96 13.09
C ILE A 9 14.44 8.93 14.56
N LEU A 10 13.33 9.58 14.87
CA LEU A 10 12.77 9.56 16.21
C LEU A 10 12.13 8.19 16.46
N VAL A 11 12.74 7.44 17.36
CA VAL A 11 12.23 6.18 17.92
C VAL A 11 10.97 6.49 18.72
N VAL A 12 9.83 5.94 18.31
CA VAL A 12 8.63 5.88 19.17
C VAL A 12 8.41 4.42 19.56
N THR A 13 9.17 3.99 20.57
CA THR A 13 8.80 2.87 21.44
C THR A 13 7.91 3.41 22.56
N GLY A 14 6.68 2.92 22.68
CA GLY A 14 5.78 3.37 23.75
C GLY A 14 4.36 2.81 23.67
N LEU A 15 4.23 1.48 23.70
CA LEU A 15 2.97 0.78 23.99
C LEU A 15 2.66 0.95 25.49
N LEU A 16 1.78 1.88 25.85
CA LEU A 16 1.16 1.92 27.17
C LEU A 16 -0.37 2.02 27.04
N LEU A 17 -1.02 1.19 27.85
CA LEU A 17 -2.45 0.92 27.94
C LEU A 17 -3.19 2.09 28.59
N GLY A 18 -4.38 2.42 28.06
CA GLY A 18 -5.36 3.26 28.74
C GLY A 18 -6.72 3.17 28.05
N PRO A 19 -7.84 2.97 28.77
CA PRO A 19 -9.18 2.96 28.19
C PRO A 19 -9.67 4.41 28.01
N LEU A 20 -10.69 4.64 27.18
CA LEU A 20 -11.89 5.44 27.53
C LEU A 20 -12.90 5.58 26.36
N GLY A 21 -14.17 5.69 26.77
CA GLY A 21 -15.37 5.96 25.98
C GLY A 21 -15.38 7.34 25.31
N THR A 22 -16.42 7.84 24.66
CA THR A 22 -17.78 7.39 24.24
C THR A 22 -18.27 8.47 23.26
N GLY A 23 -19.11 8.09 22.29
CA GLY A 23 -20.12 8.96 21.68
C GLY A 23 -19.66 9.87 20.54
N PHE A 24 -20.06 9.55 19.31
CA PHE A 24 -20.34 10.53 18.27
C PHE A 24 -21.45 10.00 17.35
N GLU A 25 -22.38 10.87 17.01
CA GLU A 25 -23.61 10.61 16.26
C GLU A 25 -23.32 10.06 14.85
N ALA A 26 -24.06 9.01 14.47
CA ALA A 26 -23.93 8.30 13.22
C ALA A 26 -24.73 8.98 12.09
N GLY A 27 -24.18 10.02 11.48
CA GLY A 27 -24.38 10.21 10.04
C GLY A 27 -23.66 9.05 9.34
N SER A 28 -24.31 8.32 8.42
CA SER A 28 -23.84 7.01 7.96
C SER A 28 -22.39 7.06 7.50
N ALA A 29 -21.50 6.56 8.36
CA ALA A 29 -20.05 6.65 8.25
C ALA A 29 -19.50 6.13 6.90
N GLU A 30 -20.25 5.28 6.20
CA GLU A 30 -19.92 4.70 4.90
C GLU A 30 -19.95 5.73 3.75
N ASN A 31 -20.98 6.58 3.67
CA ASN A 31 -21.10 7.59 2.61
C ASN A 31 -19.93 8.58 2.63
N ASP A 32 -19.41 8.86 3.82
CA ASP A 32 -18.29 9.78 4.03
C ASP A 32 -16.93 9.24 3.53
N LEU A 33 -16.69 7.92 3.56
CA LEU A 33 -15.48 7.34 2.96
C LEU A 33 -15.60 7.25 1.44
N ALA A 34 -16.74 6.79 0.92
CA ALA A 34 -16.98 6.69 -0.51
C ALA A 34 -16.80 8.05 -1.19
N ASP A 35 -17.35 9.12 -0.59
CA ASP A 35 -17.18 10.50 -1.09
C ASP A 35 -15.72 10.98 -1.05
N ARG A 36 -14.97 10.65 0.02
CA ARG A 36 -13.54 10.99 0.11
C ARG A 36 -12.74 10.28 -0.97
N VAL A 37 -12.96 8.98 -1.16
CA VAL A 37 -12.27 8.20 -2.19
C VAL A 37 -12.65 8.66 -3.59
N ALA A 38 -13.92 9.01 -3.84
CA ALA A 38 -14.36 9.59 -5.11
C ALA A 38 -13.65 10.93 -5.41
N ARG A 39 -13.48 11.80 -4.40
CA ARG A 39 -12.68 13.03 -4.54
C ARG A 39 -11.22 12.73 -4.85
N LEU A 40 -10.63 11.71 -4.23
CA LEU A 40 -9.26 11.27 -4.55
C LEU A 40 -9.14 10.74 -5.97
N ALA A 41 -10.12 9.97 -6.45
CA ALA A 41 -10.16 9.48 -7.83
C ALA A 41 -10.27 10.63 -8.84
N GLY A 42 -11.11 11.63 -8.57
CA GLY A 42 -11.21 12.85 -9.38
C GLY A 42 -9.91 13.66 -9.38
N ALA A 43 -9.27 13.82 -8.21
CA ALA A 43 -7.97 14.47 -8.09
C ALA A 43 -6.87 13.71 -8.85
N TYR A 44 -6.90 12.37 -8.81
CA TYR A 44 -6.00 11.51 -9.57
C TYR A 44 -6.16 11.75 -11.08
N GLN A 45 -7.37 11.69 -11.61
CA GLN A 45 -7.61 11.95 -13.03
C GLN A 45 -7.12 13.33 -13.45
N ALA A 46 -7.41 14.36 -12.66
CA ALA A 46 -6.98 15.73 -12.94
C ALA A 46 -5.45 15.89 -12.90
N GLN A 47 -4.78 15.30 -11.90
CA GLN A 47 -3.32 15.37 -11.78
C GLN A 47 -2.62 14.58 -12.88
N MET A 48 -3.09 13.36 -13.18
CA MET A 48 -2.51 12.51 -14.22
C MET A 48 -2.66 13.09 -15.62
N ALA A 49 -3.72 13.88 -15.89
CA ALA A 49 -3.92 14.51 -17.20
C ALA A 49 -2.89 15.61 -17.53
N VAL A 50 -2.24 16.19 -16.53
CA VAL A 50 -1.29 17.30 -16.69
C VAL A 50 0.08 17.01 -16.08
N ALA A 51 0.29 15.78 -15.60
CA ALA A 51 1.53 15.38 -14.97
C ALA A 51 2.67 15.37 -15.99
N ASP A 52 3.85 15.80 -15.54
CA ASP A 52 5.09 15.46 -16.22
C ASP A 52 5.26 13.93 -16.18
N PRO A 53 5.49 13.25 -17.33
CA PRO A 53 5.70 11.81 -17.40
C PRO A 53 6.70 11.28 -16.36
N SER A 54 7.76 12.05 -16.07
CA SER A 54 8.79 11.66 -15.10
C SER A 54 8.24 11.53 -13.67
N ARG A 55 7.14 12.21 -13.36
CA ARG A 55 6.54 12.31 -12.01
C ARG A 55 5.32 11.42 -11.82
N GLU A 56 4.75 10.89 -12.90
CA GLU A 56 3.52 10.12 -12.88
C GLU A 56 3.56 8.93 -11.91
N LEU A 57 4.67 8.19 -11.87
CA LEU A 57 4.82 7.05 -10.97
C LEU A 57 4.71 7.46 -9.50
N GLY A 58 5.38 8.54 -9.10
CA GLY A 58 5.32 9.03 -7.72
C GLY A 58 3.94 9.52 -7.33
N LEU A 59 3.23 10.20 -8.25
CA LEU A 59 1.87 10.67 -8.04
C LEU A 59 0.89 9.50 -7.90
N ALA A 60 0.96 8.50 -8.77
CA ALA A 60 0.11 7.31 -8.71
C ALA A 60 0.29 6.56 -7.38
N LEU A 61 1.54 6.35 -6.95
CA LEU A 61 1.85 5.69 -5.67
C LEU A 61 1.38 6.51 -4.47
N GLY A 62 1.58 7.83 -4.49
CA GLY A 62 1.13 8.73 -3.43
C GLY A 62 -0.39 8.75 -3.29
N LEU A 63 -1.13 8.78 -4.40
CA LEU A 63 -2.60 8.78 -4.40
C LEU A 63 -3.17 7.41 -4.03
N ALA A 64 -2.53 6.32 -4.43
CA ALA A 64 -2.82 4.99 -3.87
C ALA A 64 -2.63 5.03 -2.34
N GLY A 65 -1.52 5.62 -1.85
CA GLY A 65 -1.25 5.75 -0.43
C GLY A 65 -2.30 6.57 0.32
N GLU A 66 -2.81 7.67 -0.26
CA GLU A 66 -3.89 8.45 0.34
C GLU A 66 -5.19 7.64 0.41
N THR A 67 -5.50 6.88 -0.64
CA THR A 67 -6.71 6.06 -0.70
C THR A 67 -6.72 5.00 0.41
N TRP A 68 -5.62 4.28 0.57
CA TRP A 68 -5.49 3.29 1.65
C TRP A 68 -5.37 3.94 3.04
N ALA A 69 -4.83 5.16 3.13
CA ALA A 69 -4.81 5.94 4.37
C ALA A 69 -6.23 6.28 4.83
N GLU A 70 -7.11 6.71 3.92
CA GLU A 70 -8.51 7.02 4.25
C GLU A 70 -9.27 5.77 4.75
N ALA A 71 -9.07 4.62 4.13
CA ALA A 71 -9.62 3.35 4.63
C ALA A 71 -9.05 2.98 6.01
N GLY A 72 -7.74 3.11 6.19
CA GLY A 72 -7.06 2.85 7.46
C GLY A 72 -7.53 3.76 8.59
N LEU A 73 -7.68 5.06 8.33
CA LEU A 73 -8.22 6.04 9.27
C LEU A 73 -9.65 5.68 9.66
N LYS A 74 -10.49 5.34 8.67
CA LYS A 74 -11.88 5.00 8.93
C LYS A 74 -12.02 3.77 9.82
N LEU A 75 -11.23 2.73 9.58
CA LEU A 75 -11.20 1.55 10.45
C LEU A 75 -10.58 1.86 11.81
N ALA A 76 -9.54 2.68 11.86
CA ALA A 76 -8.94 3.11 13.13
C ALA A 76 -9.93 3.89 13.99
N ASP A 77 -10.73 4.79 13.40
CA ASP A 77 -11.81 5.50 14.09
C ASP A 77 -12.87 4.52 14.61
N ARG A 78 -13.32 3.60 13.76
CA ARG A 78 -14.32 2.58 14.11
C ARG A 78 -13.89 1.74 15.30
N PHE A 79 -12.62 1.36 15.37
CA PHE A 79 -12.05 0.57 16.46
C PHE A 79 -11.36 1.40 17.55
N ARG A 80 -11.54 2.72 17.55
CA ARG A 80 -10.96 3.68 18.52
C ARG A 80 -9.45 3.51 18.70
N ASN A 81 -8.74 3.21 17.63
CA ASN A 81 -7.30 3.03 17.61
C ASN A 81 -6.59 4.38 17.37
N GLY A 82 -6.46 5.18 18.43
CA GLY A 82 -5.80 6.49 18.37
C GLY A 82 -4.38 6.44 17.79
N GLN A 83 -3.61 5.42 18.15
CA GLN A 83 -2.22 5.24 17.69
C GLN A 83 -2.13 5.05 16.17
N ALA A 84 -3.04 4.27 15.59
CA ALA A 84 -3.11 4.09 14.14
C ALA A 84 -3.39 5.42 13.41
N ARG A 85 -4.25 6.27 13.98
CA ARG A 85 -4.57 7.59 13.40
C ARG A 85 -3.37 8.53 13.45
N ASP A 86 -2.71 8.60 14.59
CA ASP A 86 -1.52 9.44 14.78
C ASP A 86 -0.41 9.03 13.82
N PHE A 87 -0.20 7.71 13.65
CA PHE A 87 0.80 7.19 12.72
C PHE A 87 0.49 7.59 11.27
N ILE A 88 -0.76 7.45 10.80
CA ILE A 88 -1.16 7.91 9.46
C ILE A 88 -0.95 9.42 9.33
N GLY A 89 -1.32 10.21 10.34
CA GLY A 89 -1.14 11.66 10.34
C GLY A 89 0.33 12.06 10.18
N VAL A 90 1.24 11.39 10.89
CA VAL A 90 2.69 11.61 10.78
C VAL A 90 3.21 11.18 9.40
N ALA A 91 2.80 10.01 8.91
CA ALA A 91 3.18 9.48 7.60
C ALA A 91 2.77 10.43 6.46
N ARG A 92 1.49 10.87 6.47
CA ARG A 92 0.93 11.84 5.52
C ARG A 92 1.68 13.17 5.57
N SER A 93 1.90 13.70 6.77
CA SER A 93 2.64 14.96 6.95
C SER A 93 4.07 14.87 6.43
N LYS A 94 4.73 13.72 6.61
CA LYS A 94 6.07 13.47 6.06
C LYS A 94 6.03 13.42 4.54
N TYR A 95 5.12 12.64 3.97
CA TYR A 95 4.93 12.54 2.52
C TYR A 95 4.73 13.92 1.89
N GLN A 96 3.81 14.73 2.43
CA GLN A 96 3.54 16.08 1.93
C GLN A 96 4.77 16.98 1.94
N ARG A 97 5.55 16.95 3.04
CA ARG A 97 6.81 17.72 3.13
C ARG A 97 7.82 17.26 2.09
N ASP A 98 8.01 15.94 1.96
CA ASP A 98 8.98 15.38 1.02
C ASP A 98 8.61 15.71 -0.43
N THR A 99 7.31 15.65 -0.77
CA THR A 99 6.82 16.00 -2.11
C THR A 99 6.86 17.49 -2.41
N ALA A 100 6.67 18.35 -1.41
CA ALA A 100 6.75 19.80 -1.58
C ALA A 100 8.21 20.27 -1.73
N ALA A 101 9.15 19.61 -1.05
CA ALA A 101 10.55 19.96 -1.07
C ALA A 101 11.30 19.40 -2.30
N SER A 102 10.82 18.31 -2.90
CA SER A 102 11.55 17.61 -3.95
C SER A 102 11.09 17.97 -5.37
N GLN A 103 12.06 18.34 -6.21
CA GLN A 103 11.87 18.46 -7.66
C GLN A 103 12.28 17.19 -8.41
N GLU A 104 12.91 16.22 -7.73
CA GLU A 104 13.41 15.01 -8.37
C GLU A 104 12.36 13.91 -8.41
N ALA A 105 12.03 13.43 -9.62
CA ALA A 105 11.10 12.33 -9.88
C ALA A 105 11.32 11.12 -8.96
N ARG A 106 12.56 10.68 -8.80
CA ARG A 106 12.93 9.52 -7.98
C ARG A 106 12.55 9.67 -6.50
N ASN A 107 12.70 10.86 -5.95
CA ASN A 107 12.35 11.13 -4.56
C ASN A 107 10.83 11.12 -4.37
N LEU A 108 10.06 11.59 -5.37
CA LEU A 108 8.61 11.48 -5.37
C LEU A 108 8.16 10.02 -5.42
N GLN A 109 8.79 9.20 -6.26
CA GLN A 109 8.51 7.76 -6.36
C GLN A 109 8.75 7.05 -5.02
N LEU A 110 9.91 7.25 -4.40
CA LEU A 110 10.25 6.65 -3.10
C LEU A 110 9.33 7.16 -1.98
N SER A 111 9.02 8.45 -1.97
CA SER A 111 8.14 9.05 -0.95
C SER A 111 6.71 8.54 -1.08
N GLY A 112 6.17 8.47 -2.31
CA GLY A 112 4.86 7.91 -2.59
C GLY A 112 4.77 6.43 -2.24
N LEU A 113 5.78 5.63 -2.62
CA LEU A 113 5.81 4.21 -2.29
C LEU A 113 5.92 3.96 -0.78
N ASN A 114 6.74 4.75 -0.08
CA ASN A 114 6.87 4.65 1.37
C ASN A 114 5.56 5.04 2.07
N PHE A 115 4.88 6.09 1.60
CA PHE A 115 3.59 6.48 2.13
C PHE A 115 2.54 5.39 1.90
N LEU A 116 2.47 4.83 0.70
CA LEU A 116 1.60 3.69 0.39
C LEU A 116 1.84 2.49 1.32
N TYR A 117 3.11 2.10 1.50
CA TYR A 117 3.47 1.05 2.45
C TYR A 117 2.98 1.37 3.87
N GLN A 118 3.23 2.59 4.36
CA GLN A 118 2.82 3.01 5.71
C GLN A 118 1.30 2.98 5.90
N SER A 119 0.55 3.45 4.91
CA SER A 119 -0.93 3.40 4.91
C SER A 119 -1.45 1.97 5.00
N LEU A 120 -0.89 1.06 4.20
CA LEU A 120 -1.26 -0.35 4.18
C LEU A 120 -0.83 -1.08 5.46
N ASN A 121 0.33 -0.74 6.01
CA ASN A 121 0.81 -1.29 7.27
C ASN A 121 -0.16 -0.99 8.42
N VAL A 122 -0.68 0.24 8.49
CA VAL A 122 -1.68 0.61 9.50
C VAL A 122 -2.97 -0.16 9.29
N LEU A 123 -3.45 -0.24 8.05
CA LEU A 123 -4.66 -1.00 7.71
C LEU A 123 -4.53 -2.48 8.12
N ALA A 124 -3.43 -3.13 7.73
CA ALA A 124 -3.12 -4.50 8.08
C ALA A 124 -3.04 -4.70 9.60
N PHE A 125 -2.39 -3.77 10.31
CA PHE A 125 -2.27 -3.82 11.77
C PHE A 125 -3.63 -3.70 12.47
N VAL A 126 -4.47 -2.75 12.04
CA VAL A 126 -5.81 -2.54 12.61
C VAL A 126 -6.67 -3.79 12.42
N LEU A 127 -6.67 -4.37 11.21
CA LEU A 127 -7.42 -5.59 10.92
C LEU A 127 -6.90 -6.80 11.71
N ALA A 128 -5.58 -7.04 11.72
CA ALA A 128 -4.99 -8.15 12.45
C ALA A 128 -5.25 -8.04 13.96
N ARG A 129 -5.16 -6.84 14.53
CA ARG A 129 -5.48 -6.58 15.94
C ARG A 129 -6.95 -6.85 16.24
N GLN A 130 -7.85 -6.38 15.36
CA GLN A 130 -9.28 -6.60 15.53
C GLN A 130 -9.65 -8.09 15.46
N ASN A 131 -8.93 -8.86 14.65
CA ASN A 131 -9.14 -10.31 14.51
C ASN A 131 -8.44 -11.14 15.60
N GLY A 132 -7.66 -10.52 16.50
CA GLY A 132 -6.92 -11.25 17.54
C GLY A 132 -5.71 -12.04 17.01
N GLU A 133 -5.21 -11.71 15.82
CA GLU A 133 -4.19 -12.47 15.10
C GLU A 133 -2.75 -12.11 15.55
N THR A 134 -2.33 -12.60 16.72
CA THR A 134 -1.01 -12.27 17.30
C THR A 134 0.17 -12.61 16.39
N ARG A 135 0.15 -13.78 15.71
CA ARG A 135 1.21 -14.18 14.77
C ARG A 135 1.29 -13.23 13.57
N THR A 136 0.15 -12.74 13.09
CA THR A 136 0.10 -11.75 12.01
C THR A 136 0.70 -10.43 12.46
N LEU A 137 0.42 -9.99 13.68
CA LEU A 137 1.01 -8.77 14.24
C LEU A 137 2.55 -8.86 14.37
N GLU A 138 3.08 -10.03 14.72
CA GLU A 138 4.53 -10.27 14.72
C GLU A 138 5.10 -10.22 13.30
N SER A 139 4.46 -10.88 12.33
CA SER A 139 4.88 -10.85 10.93
C SER A 139 4.89 -9.44 10.33
N ILE A 140 3.92 -8.59 10.71
CA ILE A 140 3.88 -7.18 10.30
C ILE A 140 5.12 -6.44 10.83
N LYS A 141 5.43 -6.58 12.13
CA LYS A 141 6.61 -5.97 12.76
C LYS A 141 7.91 -6.47 12.15
N ASP A 142 7.98 -7.76 11.81
CA ASP A 142 9.17 -8.36 11.19
C ASP A 142 9.41 -7.80 9.79
N THR A 143 8.34 -7.61 9.03
CA THR A 143 8.39 -6.97 7.71
C THR A 143 8.89 -5.54 7.81
N GLU A 144 8.37 -4.77 8.77
CA GLU A 144 8.82 -3.40 9.03
C GLU A 144 10.31 -3.35 9.40
N ARG A 145 10.76 -4.22 10.31
CA ARG A 145 12.18 -4.31 10.70
C ARG A 145 13.09 -4.61 9.50
N ARG A 146 12.67 -5.52 8.63
CA ARG A 146 13.42 -5.87 7.41
C ARG A 146 13.51 -4.71 6.43
N ILE A 147 12.40 -4.02 6.18
CA ILE A 147 12.36 -2.85 5.29
C ILE A 147 13.26 -1.75 5.83
N MET A 148 13.15 -1.43 7.12
CA MET A 148 13.97 -0.39 7.76
C MET A 148 15.46 -0.74 7.72
N ALA A 149 15.82 -2.01 7.87
CA ALA A 149 17.21 -2.45 7.71
C ALA A 149 17.74 -2.22 6.28
N VAL A 150 16.93 -2.45 5.25
CA VAL A 150 17.33 -2.22 3.85
C VAL A 150 17.44 -0.72 3.55
N VAL A 151 16.42 0.06 3.93
CA VAL A 151 16.38 1.51 3.72
C VAL A 151 17.50 2.21 4.49
N GLY A 152 17.76 1.81 5.74
CA GLY A 152 18.78 2.39 6.59
C GLY A 152 20.22 2.06 6.15
N ARG A 153 20.46 0.87 5.57
CA ARG A 153 21.81 0.45 5.10
C ARG A 153 22.14 0.95 3.70
N SER A 154 21.15 1.02 2.81
CA SER A 154 21.37 1.29 1.38
C SER A 154 21.11 2.75 0.99
N GLY A 155 20.55 3.55 1.91
CA GLY A 155 20.09 4.91 1.61
C GLY A 155 18.87 4.94 0.69
N PRO A 156 18.40 6.14 0.29
CA PRO A 156 17.36 6.27 -0.73
C PRO A 156 17.91 5.79 -2.08
N GLY A 157 17.37 4.70 -2.61
CA GLY A 157 17.87 4.09 -3.84
C GLY A 157 17.08 2.86 -4.29
N GLY A 158 17.58 2.17 -5.32
CA GLY A 158 16.93 1.00 -5.91
C GLY A 158 16.56 -0.11 -4.90
N PRO A 159 17.45 -0.52 -3.96
CA PRO A 159 17.10 -1.52 -2.96
C PRO A 159 15.91 -1.11 -2.06
N ALA A 160 15.75 0.18 -1.77
CA ALA A 160 14.59 0.68 -1.02
C ALA A 160 13.30 0.53 -1.83
N LEU A 161 13.35 0.74 -3.14
CA LEU A 161 12.22 0.56 -4.06
C LEU A 161 11.69 -0.89 -4.08
N ALA A 162 12.59 -1.86 -4.23
CA ALA A 162 12.23 -3.29 -4.18
C ALA A 162 11.72 -3.70 -2.79
N ALA A 163 12.35 -3.22 -1.71
CA ALA A 163 11.93 -3.54 -0.34
C ALA A 163 10.54 -2.96 0.00
N LEU A 164 10.29 -1.70 -0.34
CA LEU A 164 9.00 -1.04 -0.07
C LEU A 164 7.88 -1.67 -0.91
N SER A 165 8.11 -1.96 -2.19
CA SER A 165 7.12 -2.63 -3.04
C SER A 165 6.79 -4.04 -2.53
N GLY A 166 7.79 -4.80 -2.08
CA GLY A 166 7.58 -6.09 -1.42
C GLY A 166 6.80 -5.96 -0.10
N GLY A 167 7.04 -4.87 0.64
CA GLY A 167 6.24 -4.47 1.80
C GLY A 167 4.78 -4.21 1.45
N VAL A 168 4.51 -3.46 0.39
CA VAL A 168 3.15 -3.19 -0.13
C VAL A 168 2.43 -4.49 -0.46
N LEU A 169 3.07 -5.39 -1.22
CA LEU A 169 2.53 -6.73 -1.53
C LEU A 169 2.20 -7.49 -0.23
N THR A 170 3.14 -7.53 0.71
CA THR A 170 2.98 -8.26 1.97
C THR A 170 1.82 -7.71 2.80
N MET A 171 1.72 -6.39 2.94
CA MET A 171 0.63 -5.77 3.71
C MET A 171 -0.72 -6.00 3.05
N LEU A 172 -0.83 -5.90 1.72
CA LEU A 172 -2.08 -6.20 1.02
C LEU A 172 -2.48 -7.67 1.11
N ALA A 173 -1.51 -8.59 1.07
CA ALA A 173 -1.78 -10.01 1.32
C ALA A 173 -2.32 -10.24 2.74
N VAL A 174 -1.77 -9.56 3.74
CA VAL A 174 -2.31 -9.59 5.10
C VAL A 174 -3.73 -9.06 5.11
N VAL A 175 -3.99 -7.88 4.53
CA VAL A 175 -5.34 -7.29 4.45
C VAL A 175 -6.33 -8.27 3.82
N ALA A 176 -6.00 -8.85 2.67
CA ALA A 176 -6.86 -9.82 1.99
C ALA A 176 -7.17 -11.05 2.86
N ARG A 177 -6.16 -11.64 3.52
CA ARG A 177 -6.38 -12.75 4.47
C ARG A 177 -7.25 -12.36 5.66
N GLN A 178 -7.05 -11.17 6.22
CA GLN A 178 -7.82 -10.71 7.38
C GLN A 178 -9.28 -10.42 7.04
N LEU A 179 -9.57 -10.10 5.78
CA LEU A 179 -10.92 -9.90 5.27
C LEU A 179 -11.59 -11.22 4.87
N ASP A 180 -10.83 -12.22 4.41
CA ASP A 180 -11.33 -13.53 3.99
C ASP A 180 -11.42 -14.54 5.15
N ARG A 181 -12.18 -14.22 6.19
CA ARG A 181 -12.29 -15.08 7.39
C ARG A 181 -12.85 -16.47 7.11
N GLU A 182 -13.69 -16.60 6.09
CA GLU A 182 -14.29 -17.87 5.65
C GLU A 182 -13.39 -18.65 4.68
N GLY A 183 -12.25 -18.06 4.27
CA GLY A 183 -11.31 -18.69 3.36
C GLY A 183 -11.85 -18.89 1.94
N ARG A 184 -12.82 -18.08 1.49
CA ARG A 184 -13.48 -18.18 0.18
C ARG A 184 -12.50 -17.99 -0.99
N MET A 185 -11.43 -17.24 -0.77
CA MET A 185 -10.37 -16.96 -1.75
C MET A 185 -8.98 -17.35 -1.24
N SER A 186 -8.90 -18.11 -0.14
CA SER A 186 -7.64 -18.53 0.49
C SER A 186 -6.67 -19.21 -0.48
N GLN A 187 -7.16 -20.18 -1.26
CA GLN A 187 -6.34 -20.87 -2.27
C GLN A 187 -5.84 -19.90 -3.36
N VAL A 188 -6.70 -19.03 -3.87
CA VAL A 188 -6.34 -18.05 -4.90
C VAL A 188 -5.26 -17.10 -4.38
N LEU A 189 -5.38 -16.67 -3.12
CA LEU A 189 -4.39 -15.82 -2.46
C LEU A 189 -3.05 -16.54 -2.31
N ASP A 190 -3.06 -17.80 -1.86
CA ASP A 190 -1.85 -18.60 -1.68
C ASP A 190 -1.16 -18.89 -3.02
N ASP A 191 -1.91 -19.24 -4.06
CA ASP A 191 -1.40 -19.46 -5.42
C ASP A 191 -0.72 -18.19 -5.98
N GLN A 192 -1.36 -17.03 -5.81
CA GLN A 192 -0.77 -15.76 -6.26
C GLN A 192 0.51 -15.41 -5.51
N LEU A 193 0.55 -15.61 -4.18
CA LEU A 193 1.77 -15.38 -3.41
C LEU A 193 2.89 -16.35 -3.77
N GLN A 194 2.55 -17.63 -3.98
CA GLN A 194 3.51 -18.63 -4.40
C GLN A 194 4.11 -18.28 -5.76
N LEU A 195 3.27 -17.91 -6.73
CA LEU A 195 3.71 -17.40 -8.03
C LEU A 195 4.65 -16.20 -7.87
N ARG A 196 4.33 -15.22 -7.01
CA ARG A 196 5.22 -14.07 -6.80
C ARG A 196 6.57 -14.48 -6.24
N ARG A 197 6.60 -15.41 -5.28
CA ARG A 197 7.85 -15.92 -4.68
C ARG A 197 8.70 -16.67 -5.69
N GLU A 198 8.09 -17.50 -6.53
CA GLU A 198 8.79 -18.22 -7.61
C GLU A 198 9.43 -17.23 -8.60
N VAL A 199 8.71 -16.16 -8.95
CA VAL A 199 9.26 -15.09 -9.78
C VAL A 199 10.41 -14.37 -9.07
N ASP A 200 10.32 -14.06 -7.77
CA ASP A 200 11.40 -13.43 -7.01
C ASP A 200 12.68 -14.29 -6.97
N VAL A 201 12.52 -15.62 -6.80
CA VAL A 201 13.61 -16.58 -6.84
C VAL A 201 14.25 -16.58 -8.23
N ASN A 202 13.43 -16.71 -9.28
CA ASN A 202 13.91 -16.69 -10.67
C ASN A 202 14.67 -15.40 -11.02
N ILE A 203 14.20 -14.23 -10.55
CA ILE A 203 14.90 -12.96 -10.75
C ILE A 203 16.23 -12.92 -9.98
N SER A 204 16.26 -13.48 -8.77
CA SER A 204 17.45 -13.47 -7.92
C SER A 204 18.54 -14.43 -8.41
N GLU A 205 18.17 -15.56 -9.00
CA GLU A 205 19.07 -16.59 -9.51
C GLU A 205 19.67 -16.27 -10.89
N ARG A 206 19.35 -15.12 -11.48
CA ARG A 206 19.87 -14.68 -12.78
C ARG A 206 21.11 -13.80 -12.61
N PRO A 207 22.34 -14.35 -12.72
CA PRO A 207 23.58 -13.58 -12.58
C PRO A 207 23.84 -12.64 -13.76
N ASP A 208 23.20 -12.90 -14.91
CA ASP A 208 23.31 -12.11 -16.13
C ASP A 208 22.57 -10.76 -16.06
N LEU A 209 21.66 -10.59 -15.10
CA LEU A 209 20.94 -9.34 -14.91
C LEU A 209 21.78 -8.31 -14.16
N ALA A 210 21.84 -7.11 -14.72
CA ALA A 210 22.35 -5.93 -14.03
C ALA A 210 21.54 -5.69 -12.74
N ALA A 211 22.21 -5.18 -11.69
CA ALA A 211 21.60 -5.00 -10.38
C ALA A 211 20.36 -4.09 -10.42
N GLU A 212 20.39 -3.04 -11.25
CA GLU A 212 19.27 -2.13 -11.45
C GLU A 212 18.08 -2.80 -12.14
N THR A 213 18.32 -3.55 -13.21
CA THR A 213 17.28 -4.35 -13.89
C THR A 213 16.64 -5.35 -12.93
N ARG A 214 17.44 -6.01 -12.08
CA ARG A 214 16.92 -6.93 -11.05
C ARG A 214 15.96 -6.22 -10.10
N ILE A 215 16.30 -5.01 -9.65
CA ILE A 215 15.47 -4.20 -8.75
C ILE A 215 14.16 -3.80 -9.42
N LEU A 216 14.20 -3.37 -10.69
CA LEU A 216 13.00 -3.01 -11.43
C LEU A 216 12.10 -4.21 -11.68
N LEU A 217 12.65 -5.38 -12.00
CA LEU A 217 11.89 -6.62 -12.17
C LEU A 217 11.21 -7.05 -10.87
N LEU A 218 11.92 -6.99 -9.74
CA LEU A 218 11.33 -7.26 -8.42
C LEU A 218 10.21 -6.26 -8.10
N THR A 219 10.44 -4.97 -8.34
CA THR A 219 9.44 -3.93 -8.12
C THR A 219 8.19 -4.18 -8.96
N ASN A 220 8.36 -4.52 -10.23
CA ASN A 220 7.26 -4.84 -11.13
C ASN A 220 6.48 -6.08 -10.63
N ASN A 221 7.19 -7.15 -10.27
CA ASN A 221 6.57 -8.37 -9.73
C ASN A 221 5.76 -8.09 -8.46
N HIS A 222 6.31 -7.29 -7.54
CA HIS A 222 5.63 -6.93 -6.31
C HIS A 222 4.40 -6.06 -6.54
N LEU A 223 4.45 -5.08 -7.45
CA LEU A 223 3.30 -4.25 -7.78
C LEU A 223 2.17 -5.06 -8.42
N HIS A 224 2.50 -5.96 -9.35
CA HIS A 224 1.51 -6.87 -9.94
C HIS A 224 0.88 -7.78 -8.88
N GLY A 225 1.69 -8.35 -7.99
CA GLY A 225 1.18 -9.11 -6.86
C GLY A 225 0.27 -8.28 -5.95
N ALA A 226 0.66 -7.04 -5.65
CA ALA A 226 -0.11 -6.12 -4.81
C ALA A 226 -1.49 -5.84 -5.42
N ILE A 227 -1.58 -5.63 -6.73
CA ILE A 227 -2.85 -5.48 -7.45
C ILE A 227 -3.72 -6.73 -7.24
N SER A 228 -3.17 -7.92 -7.46
CA SER A 228 -3.91 -9.17 -7.23
C SER A 228 -4.42 -9.31 -5.80
N MET A 229 -3.60 -8.97 -4.80
CA MET A 229 -4.03 -8.99 -3.40
C MET A 229 -5.15 -7.98 -3.12
N ALA A 230 -5.06 -6.77 -3.68
CA ALA A 230 -6.10 -5.75 -3.54
C ALA A 230 -7.41 -6.17 -4.23
N GLN A 231 -7.34 -6.79 -5.41
CA GLN A 231 -8.49 -7.35 -6.10
C GLN A 231 -9.15 -8.47 -5.29
N ILE A 232 -8.37 -9.39 -4.71
CA ILE A 232 -8.89 -10.45 -3.84
C ILE A 232 -9.58 -9.82 -2.63
N ALA A 233 -8.95 -8.86 -1.96
CA ALA A 233 -9.57 -8.13 -0.84
C ALA A 233 -10.92 -7.51 -1.24
N GLY A 234 -10.98 -6.90 -2.42
CA GLY A 234 -12.20 -6.35 -3.00
C GLY A 234 -13.29 -7.39 -3.24
N LEU A 235 -12.97 -8.48 -3.95
CA LEU A 235 -13.92 -9.53 -4.31
C LEU A 235 -14.45 -10.31 -3.11
N VAL A 236 -13.64 -10.45 -2.06
CA VAL A 236 -14.08 -10.99 -0.78
C VAL A 236 -15.16 -10.09 -0.18
N GLN A 237 -14.95 -8.77 -0.16
CA GLN A 237 -15.92 -7.85 0.44
C GLN A 237 -17.16 -7.61 -0.42
N ASP A 238 -16.97 -7.46 -1.73
CA ASP A 238 -18.04 -7.18 -2.67
C ASP A 238 -17.75 -7.86 -4.04
N PRO A 239 -18.39 -9.02 -4.31
CA PRO A 239 -18.30 -9.68 -5.61
C PRO A 239 -18.79 -8.82 -6.78
N GLY A 240 -19.60 -7.79 -6.53
CA GLY A 240 -20.07 -6.83 -7.53
C GLY A 240 -18.94 -6.01 -8.17
N LEU A 241 -17.77 -5.93 -7.51
CA LEU A 241 -16.59 -5.26 -8.05
C LEU A 241 -15.96 -5.99 -9.23
N LYS A 242 -16.30 -7.25 -9.49
CA LYS A 242 -15.67 -8.11 -10.52
C LYS A 242 -15.53 -7.43 -11.87
N THR A 243 -16.58 -6.77 -12.37
CA THR A 243 -16.54 -6.09 -13.67
C THR A 243 -15.58 -4.89 -13.67
N GLY A 244 -15.57 -4.10 -12.59
CA GLY A 244 -14.67 -2.95 -12.48
C GLY A 244 -13.21 -3.39 -12.39
N LEU A 245 -12.91 -4.38 -11.55
CA LEU A 245 -11.58 -4.94 -11.38
C LEU A 245 -11.07 -5.64 -12.65
N GLY A 246 -11.96 -6.32 -13.40
CA GLY A 246 -11.62 -6.95 -14.67
C GLY A 246 -11.17 -5.95 -15.73
N ARG A 247 -11.76 -4.75 -15.80
CA ARG A 247 -11.32 -3.70 -16.73
C ARG A 247 -9.91 -3.20 -16.42
N ILE A 248 -9.57 -3.09 -15.14
CA ILE A 248 -8.21 -2.70 -14.71
C ILE A 248 -7.20 -3.78 -15.12
N GLU A 249 -7.55 -5.06 -14.93
CA GLU A 249 -6.72 -6.17 -15.36
C GLU A 249 -6.53 -6.17 -16.89
N GLU A 250 -7.61 -6.02 -17.66
CA GLU A 250 -7.54 -5.90 -19.14
C GLU A 250 -6.66 -4.74 -19.61
N ALA A 251 -6.69 -3.60 -18.91
CA ALA A 251 -5.81 -2.48 -19.21
C ALA A 251 -4.34 -2.82 -18.92
N LEU A 252 -4.06 -3.48 -17.79
CA LEU A 252 -2.72 -3.92 -17.41
C LEU A 252 -2.16 -4.99 -18.36
N LEU A 253 -3.00 -5.87 -18.91
CA LEU A 253 -2.58 -6.88 -19.89
C LEU A 253 -2.01 -6.24 -21.17
N LYS A 254 -2.48 -5.06 -21.55
CA LYS A 254 -2.01 -4.33 -22.74
C LYS A 254 -0.60 -3.78 -22.59
N THR A 255 -0.06 -3.71 -21.38
CA THR A 255 1.29 -3.17 -21.12
C THR A 255 2.37 -4.25 -21.03
N ARG A 256 2.02 -5.54 -21.20
CA ARG A 256 2.97 -6.67 -21.08
C ARG A 256 4.17 -6.60 -22.02
N GLU A 257 4.01 -5.96 -23.19
CA GLU A 257 5.06 -5.79 -24.19
C GLU A 257 5.75 -4.42 -24.12
N ALA A 258 5.32 -3.53 -23.22
CA ALA A 258 5.98 -2.25 -22.98
C ALA A 258 7.33 -2.46 -22.27
N ASP A 259 8.16 -1.42 -22.24
CA ASP A 259 9.38 -1.47 -21.42
C ASP A 259 9.04 -1.56 -19.92
N LEU A 260 10.04 -1.91 -19.13
CA LEU A 260 9.84 -2.23 -17.71
C LEU A 260 9.41 -1.02 -16.88
N GLU A 261 9.82 0.20 -17.23
CA GLU A 261 9.43 1.41 -16.51
C GLU A 261 7.96 1.73 -16.78
N ASP A 262 7.53 1.59 -18.04
CA ASP A 262 6.14 1.72 -18.43
C ASP A 262 5.24 0.66 -17.79
N GLN A 263 5.73 -0.58 -17.66
CA GLN A 263 5.03 -1.64 -16.93
C GLN A 263 4.86 -1.30 -15.44
N ILE A 264 5.92 -0.82 -14.78
CA ILE A 264 5.88 -0.39 -13.37
C ILE A 264 4.89 0.76 -13.19
N LEU A 265 4.91 1.73 -14.10
CA LEU A 265 3.98 2.86 -14.08
C LEU A 265 2.54 2.37 -14.24
N ALA A 266 2.28 1.50 -15.22
CA ALA A 266 0.96 0.90 -15.40
C ALA A 266 0.50 0.13 -14.17
N GLY A 267 1.39 -0.64 -13.53
CA GLY A 267 1.11 -1.32 -12.28
C GLY A 267 0.75 -0.36 -11.14
N ALA A 268 1.48 0.75 -10.99
CA ALA A 268 1.17 1.76 -9.98
C ALA A 268 -0.20 2.44 -10.23
N LYS A 269 -0.51 2.78 -11.50
CA LYS A 269 -1.83 3.32 -11.89
C LYS A 269 -2.95 2.33 -11.58
N ALA A 270 -2.79 1.07 -12.00
CA ALA A 270 -3.75 0.01 -11.74
C ALA A 270 -3.96 -0.24 -10.24
N LEU A 271 -2.90 -0.13 -9.43
CA LEU A 271 -3.00 -0.26 -7.97
C LEU A 271 -3.79 0.90 -7.35
N ALA A 272 -3.60 2.14 -7.83
CA ALA A 272 -4.39 3.28 -7.40
C ALA A 272 -5.87 3.12 -7.77
N GLU A 273 -6.15 2.76 -9.03
CA GLU A 273 -7.51 2.53 -9.53
C GLU A 273 -8.22 1.39 -8.79
N THR A 274 -7.51 0.30 -8.52
CA THR A 274 -8.01 -0.80 -7.69
C THR A 274 -8.34 -0.31 -6.30
N GLY A 275 -7.46 0.51 -5.69
CA GLY A 275 -7.69 1.14 -4.40
C GLY A 275 -8.98 1.97 -4.38
N PHE A 276 -9.26 2.76 -5.43
CA PHE A 276 -10.49 3.58 -5.47
C PHE A 276 -11.77 2.74 -5.46
N LEU A 277 -11.74 1.54 -6.04
CA LEU A 277 -12.87 0.61 -6.03
C LEU A 277 -12.99 -0.16 -4.71
N VAL A 278 -11.85 -0.60 -4.16
CA VAL A 278 -11.83 -1.54 -3.03
C VAL A 278 -11.87 -0.84 -1.67
N ALA A 279 -11.18 0.30 -1.50
CA ALA A 279 -11.10 0.98 -0.21
C ALA A 279 -12.49 1.31 0.39
N PRO A 280 -13.50 1.77 -0.38
CA PRO A 280 -14.84 2.02 0.14
C PRO A 280 -15.54 0.77 0.71
N THR A 281 -15.26 -0.42 0.16
CA THR A 281 -15.90 -1.67 0.59
C THR A 281 -15.28 -2.26 1.85
N LEU A 282 -14.14 -1.72 2.32
CA LEU A 282 -13.47 -2.24 3.51
C LEU A 282 -14.11 -1.83 4.83
N VAL A 283 -15.02 -0.86 4.81
CA VAL A 283 -15.65 -0.30 6.01
C VAL A 283 -17.11 -0.67 6.15
N SER A 284 -17.71 -1.24 5.09
CA SER A 284 -19.01 -1.92 5.13
C SER A 284 -18.95 -3.27 5.84
N VAL A 285 -17.78 -3.68 6.36
CA VAL A 285 -17.60 -4.88 7.17
C VAL A 285 -18.57 -4.82 8.35
N GLY A 286 -19.72 -5.50 8.24
CA GLY A 286 -20.60 -5.74 9.37
C GLY A 286 -19.83 -6.55 10.41
N VAL A 287 -19.66 -5.99 11.60
CA VAL A 287 -19.29 -6.78 12.78
C VAL A 287 -20.52 -6.73 13.65
N ASN A 288 -21.25 -7.85 13.70
CA ASN A 288 -22.15 -8.14 14.81
C ASN A 288 -21.34 -7.95 16.11
N PRO A 289 -21.87 -7.17 17.07
CA PRO A 289 -21.20 -6.95 18.35
C PRO A 289 -20.89 -8.24 19.10
#